data_AF-A0A6G3PYU3-F1
#
_entry.id   AF-A0A6G3PYU3-F1
#
_cell.length_a   1.000
_cell.length_b   1.000
_cell.length_c   1.000
_cell.angle_alpha   90.00
_cell.angle_beta   90.00
_cell.angle_gamma   90.00
#
_symmetry.space_group_name_H-M   'P 1'
#
loop_
_entity.id
_entity.type
_entity.pdbx_description
1 polymer ?
#
loop_
_entity_poly.entity_id
_entity_poly.type
_entity_poly.pdbx_seq_one_letter_code
_entity_poly.pdbx_strand_id
1 'polypeptide(L)'
;MRLPFFVYGTLRPGEPNHDHFLRGRTQSERPGRLADAVLYDGPGYPYAVTEPGGVVHGELVVALPDAYDELLAELDELEECVPGDPHSLYERVARQVTLDADGGAVRAWVYVAGPIVAARMRAHGRLIKGGDWRARY
;
A
#
# COMPACT_ATOMS: atom_id res chain seq x y z
N MET A 1 1.34 -0.57 -18.67
CA MET A 1 2.69 -0.57 -18.05
C MET A 1 2.62 -1.42 -16.79
N ARG A 2 3.62 -2.25 -16.52
CA ARG A 2 3.74 -3.00 -15.27
C ARG A 2 4.61 -2.21 -14.30
N LEU A 3 4.06 -1.88 -13.14
CA LEU A 3 4.77 -1.21 -12.04
C LEU A 3 4.87 -2.16 -10.84
N PRO A 4 5.94 -2.10 -10.03
CA PRO A 4 5.96 -2.76 -8.74
C PRO A 4 4.84 -2.25 -7.82
N PHE A 5 4.56 -2.99 -6.77
CA PHE A 5 3.60 -2.64 -5.73
C PHE A 5 4.34 -2.07 -4.52
N PHE A 6 3.76 -1.07 -3.87
CA PHE A 6 4.22 -0.64 -2.56
C PHE A 6 3.17 -1.00 -1.52
N VAL A 7 3.55 -1.92 -0.64
CA VAL A 7 2.69 -2.49 0.38
C VAL A 7 3.13 -1.96 1.74
N TYR A 8 2.16 -1.59 2.59
CA TYR A 8 2.43 -0.92 3.87
C TYR A 8 1.61 -1.48 5.05
N GLY A 9 0.77 -2.49 4.80
CA GLY A 9 -0.12 -3.11 5.78
C GLY A 9 -0.03 -4.63 5.81
N THR A 10 -1.16 -5.30 5.67
CA THR A 10 -1.28 -6.77 5.75
C THR A 10 -0.64 -7.53 4.57
N LEU A 11 -0.25 -6.81 3.51
CA LEU A 11 0.50 -7.34 2.37
C LEU A 11 2.02 -7.26 2.57
N ARG A 12 2.51 -6.75 3.71
CA ARG A 12 3.94 -6.73 4.01
C ARG A 12 4.46 -8.12 4.35
N PRO A 13 5.76 -8.43 4.13
CA PRO A 13 6.31 -9.77 4.40
C PRO A 13 6.02 -10.26 5.82
N GLY A 14 5.51 -11.49 5.96
CA GLY A 14 5.15 -12.08 7.26
C GLY A 14 3.78 -11.67 7.81
N GLU A 15 3.02 -10.86 7.08
CA GLU A 15 1.60 -10.60 7.38
C GLU A 15 0.70 -11.59 6.59
N PRO A 16 -0.54 -11.85 7.04
CA PRO A 16 -1.38 -12.92 6.48
C PRO A 16 -1.68 -12.79 4.98
N ASN A 17 -1.92 -11.57 4.48
CA ASN A 17 -2.24 -11.37 3.07
C ASN A 17 -0.98 -11.49 2.20
N HIS A 18 0.22 -11.19 2.72
CA HIS A 18 1.45 -11.46 1.97
C HIS A 18 1.60 -12.95 1.66
N ASP A 19 1.36 -13.80 2.67
CA ASP A 19 1.47 -15.24 2.52
C ASP A 19 0.45 -15.82 1.54
N HIS A 20 -0.75 -15.26 1.50
CA HIS A 20 -1.82 -15.70 0.62
C HIS A 20 -1.62 -15.24 -0.83
N PHE A 21 -1.23 -13.99 -1.04
CA PHE A 21 -1.23 -13.37 -2.38
C PHE A 21 0.16 -13.25 -3.02
N LEU A 22 1.21 -13.01 -2.22
CA LEU A 22 2.53 -12.61 -2.73
C LEU A 22 3.59 -13.70 -2.62
N ARG A 23 3.50 -14.59 -1.63
CA ARG A 23 4.47 -15.68 -1.43
C ARG A 23 4.63 -16.53 -2.70
N GLY A 24 5.85 -16.58 -3.22
CA GLY A 24 6.18 -17.34 -4.44
C GLY A 24 5.84 -16.65 -5.76
N ARG A 25 5.25 -15.45 -5.72
CA ARG A 25 4.88 -14.64 -6.90
C ARG A 25 5.71 -13.36 -7.03
N THR A 26 6.71 -13.17 -6.18
CA THR A 26 7.56 -11.98 -6.14
C THR A 26 8.99 -12.28 -6.59
N GLN A 27 9.57 -11.38 -7.39
CA GLN A 27 10.97 -11.40 -7.79
C GLN A 27 11.86 -10.75 -6.73
N SER A 28 11.39 -9.67 -6.09
CA SER A 28 12.13 -9.00 -5.01
C SER A 28 11.20 -8.18 -4.13
N GLU A 29 11.60 -8.01 -2.88
CA GLU A 29 10.87 -7.24 -1.87
C GLU A 29 11.90 -6.39 -1.12
N ARG A 30 11.74 -5.07 -1.14
CA ARG A 30 12.75 -4.14 -0.60
C ARG A 30 12.11 -3.08 0.28
N PRO A 31 12.65 -2.80 1.47
CA PRO A 31 12.14 -1.72 2.31
C PRO A 31 12.17 -0.36 1.60
N GLY A 32 11.14 0.43 1.83
CA GLY A 32 11.04 1.78 1.28
C GLY A 32 9.97 2.62 1.97
N ARG A 33 9.85 3.86 1.50
CA ARG A 33 8.99 4.88 2.09
C ARG A 33 8.18 5.60 1.03
N LEU A 34 6.94 5.89 1.36
CA LEU A 34 6.03 6.74 0.61
C LEU A 34 5.91 8.08 1.32
N ALA A 35 6.32 9.15 0.64
CA ALA A 35 6.15 10.52 1.13
C ALA A 35 4.71 11.04 0.88
N ASP A 36 4.35 12.09 1.60
CA ASP A 36 3.05 12.76 1.53
C ASP A 36 1.88 11.77 1.72
N ALA A 37 2.01 10.92 2.75
CA ALA A 37 0.98 10.01 3.18
C ALA A 37 1.09 9.73 4.69
N VAL A 38 -0.04 9.46 5.32
CA VAL A 38 -0.11 8.99 6.71
C VAL A 38 -0.95 7.71 6.80
N LEU A 39 -0.75 6.93 7.86
CA LEU A 39 -1.53 5.73 8.12
C LEU A 39 -2.57 5.96 9.20
N TYR A 40 -3.79 5.51 8.95
CA TYR A 40 -4.83 5.37 9.95
C TYR A 40 -5.09 3.89 10.24
N ASP A 41 -5.39 3.59 11.49
CA ASP A 41 -5.77 2.26 11.93
C ASP A 41 -7.22 1.94 11.56
N GLY A 42 -7.43 0.75 11.00
CA GLY A 42 -8.71 0.24 10.53
C GLY A 42 -9.11 -1.06 11.24
N PRO A 43 -10.11 -1.79 10.72
CA PRO A 43 -10.61 -3.02 11.33
C PRO A 43 -9.69 -4.22 11.01
N GLY A 44 -8.44 -4.17 11.47
CA GLY A 44 -7.43 -5.22 11.25
C GLY A 44 -6.46 -4.97 10.09
N TYR A 45 -6.60 -3.83 9.40
CA TYR A 45 -5.71 -3.39 8.31
C TYR A 45 -5.64 -1.85 8.26
N PRO A 46 -4.53 -1.26 7.76
CA PRO A 46 -4.36 0.20 7.75
C PRO A 46 -4.90 0.87 6.49
N TYR A 47 -5.26 2.15 6.63
CA TYR A 47 -5.60 3.04 5.52
C TYR A 47 -4.49 4.06 5.29
N ALA A 48 -3.85 4.05 4.12
CA ALA A 48 -2.98 5.16 3.71
C ALA A 48 -3.82 6.32 3.18
N VAL A 49 -3.63 7.50 3.74
CA VAL A 49 -4.30 8.73 3.33
C VAL A 49 -3.25 9.74 2.86
N THR A 50 -3.45 10.32 1.68
CA THR A 50 -2.55 11.38 1.16
C THR A 50 -2.59 12.60 2.08
N GLU A 51 -1.44 12.96 2.62
CA GLU A 51 -1.28 14.08 3.55
C GLU A 51 0.15 14.64 3.45
N PRO A 52 0.32 15.93 3.12
CA PRO A 52 1.64 16.53 2.94
C PRO A 52 2.54 16.39 4.18
N GLY A 53 3.82 16.06 3.96
CA GLY A 53 4.81 15.93 5.04
C GLY A 53 4.71 14.65 5.88
N GLY A 54 3.67 13.83 5.67
CA GLY A 54 3.59 12.48 6.22
C GLY A 54 4.54 11.51 5.51
N VAL A 55 4.93 10.45 6.22
CA VAL A 55 5.71 9.34 5.64
C VAL A 55 5.09 8.02 6.06
N VAL A 56 4.94 7.12 5.09
CA VAL A 56 4.51 5.72 5.32
C VAL A 56 5.66 4.77 5.01
N HIS A 57 5.90 3.83 5.90
CA HIS A 57 6.93 2.80 5.77
C HIS A 57 6.32 1.51 5.25
N GLY A 58 7.03 0.84 4.34
CA GLY A 58 6.55 -0.39 3.71
C GLY A 58 7.63 -1.08 2.90
N GLU A 59 7.19 -1.89 1.94
CA GLU A 59 8.05 -2.65 1.06
C GLU A 59 7.62 -2.44 -0.40
N LEU A 60 8.62 -2.20 -1.24
CA LEU A 60 8.49 -2.25 -2.69
C LEU A 60 8.59 -3.71 -3.14
N VAL A 61 7.51 -4.24 -3.67
CA VAL A 61 7.34 -5.60 -4.15
C VAL A 61 7.34 -5.61 -5.67
N VAL A 62 8.33 -6.30 -6.25
CA VAL A 62 8.39 -6.56 -7.69
C VAL A 62 7.79 -7.94 -7.92
N ALA A 63 6.65 -8.02 -8.61
CA ALA A 63 6.04 -9.30 -8.97
C ALA A 63 6.79 -10.01 -10.11
N LEU A 64 6.69 -11.34 -10.16
CA LEU A 64 7.18 -12.13 -11.29
C LEU A 64 6.41 -11.75 -12.57
N PRO A 65 7.07 -11.66 -13.74
CA PRO A 65 6.41 -11.28 -14.98
C PRO A 65 5.20 -12.14 -15.35
N ASP A 66 5.27 -13.45 -15.10
CA ASP A 66 4.22 -14.39 -15.48
C ASP A 66 3.03 -14.40 -14.50
N ALA A 67 3.22 -13.89 -13.27
CA ALA A 67 2.18 -13.78 -12.25
C ALA A 67 1.54 -12.39 -12.20
N TYR A 68 2.08 -11.40 -12.93
CA TYR A 68 1.77 -9.99 -12.71
C TYR A 68 0.30 -9.64 -12.90
N ASP A 69 -0.29 -10.02 -14.04
CA ASP A 69 -1.64 -9.56 -14.40
C ASP A 69 -2.71 -10.22 -13.52
N GLU A 70 -2.51 -11.49 -13.16
CA GLU A 70 -3.37 -12.22 -12.22
C GLU A 70 -3.26 -11.64 -10.80
N LEU A 71 -2.03 -11.43 -10.31
CA LEU A 71 -1.79 -10.81 -9.00
C LEU A 71 -2.41 -9.41 -8.92
N LEU A 72 -2.28 -8.62 -9.99
CA LEU A 72 -2.86 -7.28 -10.05
C LEU A 72 -4.39 -7.31 -9.84
N ALA A 73 -5.07 -8.26 -10.50
CA ALA A 73 -6.51 -8.43 -10.39
C ALA A 73 -6.94 -8.91 -9.00
N GLU A 74 -6.22 -9.88 -8.42
CA GLU A 74 -6.49 -10.37 -7.07
C GLU A 74 -6.28 -9.29 -6.01
N LEU A 75 -5.26 -8.43 -6.17
CA LEU A 75 -5.06 -7.29 -5.28
C LEU A 75 -6.14 -6.23 -5.45
N ASP A 76 -6.63 -5.97 -6.67
CA ASP A 76 -7.77 -5.07 -6.88
C ASP A 76 -9.04 -5.60 -6.19
N GLU A 77 -9.28 -6.90 -6.25
CA GLU A 77 -10.41 -7.56 -5.59
C GLU A 77 -10.29 -7.50 -4.06
N LEU A 78 -9.12 -7.86 -3.52
CA LEU A 78 -8.83 -7.79 -2.08
C LEU A 78 -9.04 -6.38 -1.51
N GLU A 79 -8.58 -5.37 -2.24
CA GLU A 79 -8.60 -3.97 -1.81
C GLU A 79 -9.91 -3.26 -2.21
N GLU A 80 -10.90 -3.99 -2.72
CA GLU A 80 -12.17 -3.47 -3.25
C GLU A 80 -11.97 -2.21 -4.14
N CYS A 81 -10.94 -2.26 -4.99
CA CYS A 81 -10.51 -1.17 -5.84
C CYS A 81 -11.25 -1.22 -7.18
N VAL A 82 -12.32 -0.42 -7.31
CA VAL A 82 -13.11 -0.33 -8.53
C VAL A 82 -12.75 0.95 -9.30
N PRO A 83 -12.12 0.87 -10.48
CA PRO A 83 -11.68 2.04 -11.22
C PRO A 83 -12.82 3.03 -11.50
N GLY A 84 -12.68 4.26 -10.99
CA GLY A 84 -13.64 5.34 -11.18
C GLY A 84 -14.84 5.34 -10.23
N ASP A 85 -14.93 4.39 -9.30
CA ASP A 85 -15.96 4.39 -8.28
C ASP A 85 -15.50 5.13 -7.01
N PRO A 86 -16.12 6.27 -6.64
CA PRO A 86 -15.78 7.01 -5.43
C PRO A 86 -16.10 6.26 -4.13
N HIS A 87 -16.85 5.15 -4.20
CA HIS A 87 -17.15 4.27 -3.08
C HIS A 87 -16.14 3.14 -2.88
N SER A 88 -15.14 3.02 -3.76
CA SER A 88 -14.05 2.04 -3.58
C SER A 88 -13.41 2.19 -2.21
N LEU A 89 -13.10 1.06 -1.58
CA LEU A 89 -12.42 1.06 -0.29
C LEU A 89 -11.04 1.69 -0.43
N TYR A 90 -10.33 1.29 -1.49
CA TYR A 90 -9.06 1.86 -1.91
C TYR A 90 -9.09 2.29 -3.37
N GLU A 91 -8.23 3.27 -3.69
CA GLU A 91 -7.88 3.65 -5.05
C GLU A 91 -6.44 3.24 -5.33
N ARG A 92 -6.21 2.58 -6.47
CA ARG A 92 -4.86 2.28 -6.95
C ARG A 92 -4.27 3.48 -7.70
N VAL A 93 -3.21 4.05 -7.14
CA VAL A 93 -2.51 5.22 -7.70
C VAL A 93 -1.03 4.93 -7.94
N ALA A 94 -0.44 5.50 -8.98
CA ALA A 94 0.99 5.39 -9.24
C ALA A 94 1.74 6.51 -8.50
N ARG A 95 2.56 6.16 -7.50
CA ARG A 95 3.36 7.12 -6.71
C ARG A 95 4.85 6.79 -6.71
N GLN A 96 5.67 7.80 -6.42
CA GLN A 96 7.10 7.63 -6.20
C GLN A 96 7.34 7.07 -4.80
N VAL A 97 8.14 6.02 -4.72
CA VAL A 97 8.58 5.36 -3.49
C VAL A 97 10.08 5.47 -3.40
N THR A 98 10.58 5.90 -2.25
CA THR A 98 12.01 6.00 -1.99
C THR A 98 12.49 4.71 -1.32
N LEU A 99 13.48 4.06 -1.91
CA LEU A 99 14.09 2.85 -1.36
C LEU A 99 15.03 3.19 -0.21
N ASP A 100 15.01 2.36 0.84
CA ASP A 100 15.82 2.61 2.03
C ASP A 100 17.31 2.34 1.84
N ALA A 101 17.66 1.43 0.93
CA ALA A 101 19.03 0.99 0.73
C ALA A 101 19.92 2.08 0.12
N ASP A 102 19.39 2.88 -0.81
CA ASP A 102 20.15 3.80 -1.64
C ASP A 102 19.46 5.15 -1.88
N GLY A 103 18.26 5.37 -1.35
CA GLY A 103 17.46 6.56 -1.62
C GLY A 103 16.89 6.64 -3.03
N GLY A 104 16.97 5.56 -3.82
CA GLY A 104 16.46 5.50 -5.18
C GLY A 104 14.94 5.64 -5.23
N ALA A 105 14.45 6.46 -6.16
CA ALA A 105 13.02 6.67 -6.38
C ALA A 105 12.47 5.71 -7.46
N VAL A 106 11.43 4.96 -7.13
CA VAL A 106 10.76 4.01 -8.03
C VAL A 106 9.27 4.32 -8.08
N ARG A 107 8.68 4.38 -9.28
CA ARG A 107 7.22 4.45 -9.43
C ARG A 107 6.59 3.10 -9.12
N ALA A 108 5.63 3.09 -8.20
CA ALA A 108 4.92 1.89 -7.78
C ALA A 108 3.41 2.15 -7.72
N TRP A 109 2.63 1.08 -7.87
CA TRP A 109 1.23 1.07 -7.48
C TRP A 109 1.10 1.10 -5.96
N VAL A 110 0.26 2.01 -5.47
CA VAL A 110 -0.11 2.14 -4.06
C VAL A 110 -1.62 2.12 -3.99
N TYR A 111 -2.18 1.30 -3.11
CA TYR A 111 -3.58 1.40 -2.72
C TYR A 111 -3.69 2.49 -1.65
N VAL A 112 -4.36 3.60 -1.93
CA VAL A 112 -4.67 4.65 -0.93
C VAL A 112 -6.15 4.60 -0.60
N ALA A 113 -6.56 5.01 0.60
CA ALA A 113 -7.96 5.02 0.97
C ALA A 113 -8.79 5.83 -0.04
N GLY A 114 -9.90 5.26 -0.49
CA GLY A 114 -10.83 5.95 -1.39
C GLY A 114 -11.35 7.25 -0.78
N PRO A 115 -11.85 8.19 -1.58
CA PRO A 115 -12.08 9.58 -1.16
C PRO A 115 -13.02 9.69 0.05
N ILE A 116 -14.08 8.89 0.08
CA ILE A 116 -15.04 8.84 1.20
C ILE A 116 -14.39 8.25 2.46
N VAL A 117 -13.62 7.17 2.31
CA VAL A 117 -12.90 6.52 3.41
C VAL A 117 -11.84 7.45 3.98
N ALA A 118 -11.06 8.10 3.12
CA ALA A 118 -10.04 9.08 3.48
C ALA A 118 -10.65 10.27 4.24
N ALA A 119 -11.80 10.80 3.80
CA ALA A 119 -12.51 11.85 4.53
C ALA A 119 -12.94 11.39 5.93
N ARG A 120 -13.48 10.17 6.05
CA ARG A 120 -13.85 9.57 7.34
C ARG A 120 -12.64 9.37 8.26
N MET A 121 -11.52 8.90 7.73
CA MET A 121 -10.28 8.71 8.47
C MET A 121 -9.73 10.03 9.01
N ARG A 122 -9.74 11.10 8.20
CA ARG A 122 -9.33 12.43 8.67
C ARG A 122 -10.22 12.96 9.80
N ALA A 123 -11.53 12.69 9.75
CA ALA A 123 -12.47 13.17 10.75
C ALA A 123 -12.47 12.35 12.06
N HIS A 124 -12.30 11.03 11.97
CA HIS A 124 -12.59 10.11 13.07
C HIS A 124 -11.57 8.98 13.24
N GLY A 125 -10.60 8.85 12.34
CA GLY A 125 -9.63 7.76 12.35
C GLY A 125 -8.59 7.92 13.46
N ARG A 126 -8.02 6.78 13.88
CA ARG A 126 -6.86 6.77 14.76
C ARG A 126 -5.58 6.78 13.94
N LEU A 127 -4.84 7.88 14.00
CA LEU A 127 -3.54 8.00 13.33
C LEU A 127 -2.53 7.01 13.93
N ILE A 128 -1.84 6.26 13.06
CA ILE A 128 -0.68 5.44 13.43
C ILE A 128 0.54 6.36 13.42
N LYS A 129 0.98 6.75 14.62
CA LYS A 129 2.15 7.62 14.78
C LYS A 129 3.39 6.94 14.19
N GLY A 130 4.17 7.69 13.42
CA GLY A 130 5.38 7.19 12.76
C GLY A 130 5.14 6.46 11.43
N GLY A 131 3.88 6.23 11.02
CA GLY A 131 3.56 5.74 9.67
C GLY A 131 4.04 4.31 9.36
N ASP A 132 4.31 3.50 10.39
CA ASP A 132 4.70 2.10 10.24
C ASP A 132 3.65 1.18 10.88
N TRP A 133 2.98 0.39 10.05
CA TRP A 133 1.97 -0.58 10.49
C TRP A 133 2.52 -1.58 11.51
N ARG A 134 3.78 -1.99 11.41
CA ARG A 134 4.39 -2.96 12.34
C ARG A 134 4.66 -2.34 13.72
N ALA A 135 4.74 -1.01 13.82
CA ALA A 135 4.99 -0.27 15.06
C ALA A 135 3.72 0.42 15.60
N ARG A 136 2.54 -0.11 15.28
CA ARG A 136 1.24 0.50 15.59
C ARG A 136 0.80 0.47 17.06
N TYR A 137 1.53 -0.24 17.93
CA TYR A 137 1.26 -0.38 19.36
C TYR A 137 2.41 0.15 20.20
#